data_AF-A0A8H2JIS3-F1
#
_entry.id   AF-A0A8H2JIS3-F1
#
_cell.length_a   1.000
_cell.length_b   1.000
_cell.length_c   1.000
_cell.angle_alpha   90.00
_cell.angle_beta   90.00
_cell.angle_gamma   90.00
#
_symmetry.space_group_name_H-M   'P 1'
#
loop_
_entity.id
_entity.type
_entity.pdbx_description
1 polymer ?
#
loop_
_entity_poly.entity_id
_entity_poly.type
_entity_poly.pdbx_seq_one_letter_code
_entity_poly.pdbx_strand_id
1 'polypeptide(L)'
;QLSQVFAIDICAHAVMHNHLHLVLHVDSEQVKSWSVDEVLTRWHQLFKGTLLTQQYAKKQALDKFQLAMVESTAKVYKQRLIDISWFMRSLNEP
;
A
#
# COMPACT_ATOMS: atom_id res chain seq x y z
N GLN A 1 -4.70 11.70 -2.26
CA GLN A 1 -4.63 10.46 -3.06
C GLN A 1 -3.85 9.37 -2.34
N LEU A 2 -2.65 9.64 -1.81
CA LEU A 2 -1.87 8.66 -1.02
C LEU A 2 -2.57 8.17 0.27
N SER A 3 -3.27 9.05 0.99
CA SER A 3 -4.04 8.68 2.20
C SER A 3 -5.21 7.72 1.93
N GLN A 4 -5.65 7.56 0.67
CA GLN A 4 -6.66 6.57 0.31
C GLN A 4 -6.04 5.19 0.02
N VAL A 5 -4.72 5.13 -0.20
CA VAL A 5 -4.00 3.90 -0.55
C VAL A 5 -3.26 3.36 0.67
N PHE A 6 -2.49 4.20 1.35
CA PHE A 6 -1.82 3.87 2.60
C PHE A 6 -2.79 3.99 3.78
N ALA A 7 -2.58 3.21 4.83
CA ALA A 7 -3.24 3.44 6.12
C ALA A 7 -2.43 4.45 6.95
N ILE A 8 -2.18 5.60 6.33
CA ILE A 8 -1.42 6.68 6.92
C ILE A 8 -2.17 7.98 6.62
N ASP A 9 -2.61 8.63 7.68
CA ASP A 9 -3.26 9.93 7.62
C ASP A 9 -2.26 11.05 7.89
N ILE A 10 -2.43 12.18 7.19
CA ILE A 10 -1.69 13.41 7.46
C ILE A 10 -2.52 14.22 8.45
N CYS A 11 -2.09 14.28 9.71
CA CYS A 11 -2.78 15.04 10.75
C CYS A 11 -2.43 16.53 10.71
N ALA A 12 -1.18 16.85 10.38
CA ALA A 12 -0.72 18.22 10.22
C ALA A 12 0.47 18.28 9.26
N HIS A 13 0.67 19.43 8.62
CA HIS A 13 1.84 19.69 7.79
C HIS A 13 2.27 21.15 7.91
N ALA A 14 3.56 21.41 7.76
CA ALA A 14 4.13 22.75 7.66
C ALA A 14 5.16 22.79 6.52
N VAL A 15 4.98 23.73 5.60
CA VAL A 15 5.87 23.96 4.46
C VAL A 15 6.73 25.17 4.74
N MET A 16 8.04 24.98 4.62
CA MET A 16 9.02 26.06 4.69
C MET A 16 9.87 26.08 3.42
N HIS A 17 10.65 27.14 3.24
CA HIS A 17 11.43 27.40 2.02
C HIS A 17 12.39 26.26 1.62
N ASN A 18 12.78 25.38 2.55
CA ASN A 18 13.74 24.31 2.31
C ASN A 18 13.39 22.97 2.99
N HIS A 19 12.24 22.84 3.65
CA HIS A 19 11.85 21.60 4.31
C HIS A 19 10.34 21.49 4.49
N LEU A 20 9.88 20.25 4.65
CA LEU A 20 8.50 19.87 4.90
C LEU A 20 8.44 19.11 6.22
N HIS A 21 7.67 19.61 7.18
CA HIS A 21 7.32 18.87 8.40
C HIS A 21 5.95 18.21 8.22
N LEU A 22 5.85 16.92 8.53
CA LEU A 22 4.60 16.17 8.50
C LEU A 22 4.36 15.51 9.85
N VAL A 23 3.12 15.58 10.33
CA VAL A 23 2.63 14.78 11.44
C VAL A 23 1.73 13.71 10.84
N LEU A 24 2.14 12.45 10.98
CA LEU A 24 1.48 11.30 10.39
C LEU A 24 0.86 10.41 11.47
N HIS A 25 -0.32 9.87 11.20
CA HIS A 25 -0.96 8.83 12.00
C HIS A 25 -0.97 7.53 11.19
N VAL A 26 -0.34 6.48 11.72
CA VAL A 26 -0.28 5.16 11.07
C VAL A 26 -1.34 4.25 11.70
N ASP A 27 -2.38 3.93 10.94
CA ASP A 27 -3.47 3.08 11.41
C ASP A 27 -3.16 1.59 11.15
N SER A 28 -2.30 1.03 12.00
CA SER A 28 -1.92 -0.38 11.90
C SER A 28 -3.07 -1.34 12.21
N GLU A 29 -4.08 -0.92 12.96
CA GLU A 29 -5.24 -1.75 13.29
C GLU A 29 -6.19 -1.87 12.11
N GLN A 30 -6.47 -0.76 11.41
CA GLN A 30 -7.26 -0.78 10.17
C GLN A 30 -6.66 -1.75 9.15
N VAL A 31 -5.34 -1.70 8.97
CA VAL A 31 -4.67 -2.60 8.01
C VAL A 31 -4.87 -4.05 8.35
N LYS A 32 -4.89 -4.45 9.63
CA LYS A 32 -5.13 -5.86 10.02
C LYS A 32 -6.45 -6.38 9.46
N SER A 33 -7.49 -5.55 9.39
CA SER A 33 -8.80 -5.91 8.85
C SER A 33 -8.83 -6.09 7.33
N TRP A 34 -7.86 -5.54 6.59
CA TRP A 34 -7.86 -5.64 5.13
C TRP A 34 -7.64 -7.06 4.64
N SER A 35 -8.50 -7.44 3.70
CA SER A 35 -8.39 -8.68 2.94
C SER A 35 -7.25 -8.61 1.92
N VAL A 36 -6.87 -9.77 1.37
CA VAL A 36 -5.87 -9.84 0.29
C VAL A 36 -6.31 -9.00 -0.91
N ASP A 37 -7.58 -9.10 -1.30
CA ASP A 37 -8.15 -8.36 -2.42
C ASP A 37 -8.08 -6.84 -2.18
N GLU A 38 -8.39 -6.39 -0.97
CA GLU A 38 -8.31 -4.97 -0.61
C GLU A 38 -6.87 -4.45 -0.62
N VAL A 39 -5.92 -5.21 -0.06
CA VAL A 39 -4.49 -4.85 -0.07
C VAL A 39 -3.98 -4.73 -1.50
N LEU A 40 -4.30 -5.69 -2.37
CA LEU A 40 -3.87 -5.67 -3.76
C LEU A 40 -4.53 -4.53 -4.54
N THR A 41 -5.82 -4.29 -4.32
CA THR A 41 -6.55 -3.19 -4.95
C THR A 41 -5.94 -1.85 -4.58
N ARG A 42 -5.63 -1.61 -3.31
CA ARG A 42 -4.95 -0.39 -2.85
C ARG A 42 -3.55 -0.30 -3.45
N TRP A 43 -2.75 -1.36 -3.36
CA TRP A 43 -1.39 -1.39 -3.90
C TRP A 43 -1.34 -1.08 -5.40
N HIS A 44 -2.27 -1.64 -6.17
CA HIS A 44 -2.35 -1.46 -7.62
C HIS A 44 -2.75 -0.05 -8.08
N GLN A 45 -3.23 0.81 -7.18
CA GLN A 45 -3.50 2.22 -7.51
C GLN A 45 -2.21 3.04 -7.69
N LEU A 46 -1.13 2.67 -7.00
CA LEU A 46 0.15 3.40 -7.04
C LEU A 46 1.26 2.59 -7.70
N PHE A 47 1.20 1.26 -7.64
CA PHE A 47 2.28 0.39 -8.09
C PHE A 47 1.77 -0.72 -8.99
N LYS A 48 2.54 -1.08 -10.01
CA LYS A 48 2.15 -2.16 -10.93
C LYS A 48 2.01 -3.54 -10.25
N GLY A 49 2.68 -3.77 -9.12
CA GLY A 49 2.73 -5.07 -8.45
C GLY A 49 3.41 -6.16 -9.31
N THR A 50 3.22 -7.43 -8.95
CA THR A 50 3.74 -8.57 -9.73
C THR A 50 2.74 -9.07 -10.77
N LEU A 51 3.21 -9.85 -11.75
CA LEU A 51 2.33 -10.51 -12.73
C LEU A 51 1.25 -11.36 -12.05
N LEU A 52 1.62 -12.15 -11.01
CA LEU A 52 0.68 -12.98 -10.27
C LEU A 52 -0.42 -12.14 -9.58
N THR A 53 -0.05 -11.03 -8.94
CA THR A 53 -1.03 -10.14 -8.29
C THR A 53 -1.96 -9.48 -9.31
N GLN A 54 -1.47 -9.17 -10.51
CA GLN A 54 -2.31 -8.63 -11.60
C GLN A 54 -3.25 -9.70 -12.19
N GLN A 55 -2.78 -10.94 -12.34
CA GLN A 55 -3.61 -12.06 -12.77
C GLN A 55 -4.72 -12.35 -11.76
N TYR A 56 -4.37 -12.30 -10.46
CA TYR A 56 -5.33 -12.41 -9.36
C TYR A 56 -6.39 -11.30 -9.41
N ALA A 57 -5.97 -10.03 -9.56
CA ALA A 57 -6.90 -8.89 -9.65
C ALA A 57 -7.84 -8.99 -10.87
N LYS A 58 -7.39 -9.61 -11.96
CA LYS A 58 -8.19 -9.90 -13.16
C LYS A 58 -9.08 -11.14 -13.04
N LYS A 59 -9.13 -11.79 -11.87
CA LYS A 59 -9.87 -13.04 -11.60
C LYS A 59 -9.50 -14.17 -12.57
N GLN A 60 -8.24 -14.22 -13.01
CA GLN A 60 -7.76 -15.34 -13.81
C GLN A 60 -7.64 -16.59 -12.94
N ALA A 61 -7.79 -17.76 -13.56
CA ALA A 61 -7.61 -19.02 -12.86
C ALA A 61 -6.14 -19.16 -12.42
N LEU A 62 -5.94 -19.28 -11.11
CA LEU A 62 -4.64 -19.49 -10.49
C LEU A 62 -4.66 -20.82 -9.76
N ASP A 63 -3.56 -21.55 -9.83
CA ASP A 63 -3.39 -22.78 -9.06
C ASP A 63 -3.16 -22.48 -7.56
N LYS A 64 -3.20 -23.52 -6.74
CA LYS A 64 -3.04 -23.39 -5.28
C LYS A 64 -1.70 -22.77 -4.86
N PHE A 65 -0.62 -23.05 -5.60
CA PHE A 65 0.71 -22.51 -5.31
C PHE A 65 0.79 -21.03 -5.69
N GLN A 66 0.24 -20.66 -6.84
CA GLN A 66 0.12 -19.27 -7.29
C GLN A 66 -0.71 -18.44 -6.32
N LEU A 67 -1.83 -18.96 -5.82
CA LEU A 67 -2.63 -18.30 -4.79
C LEU A 67 -1.84 -18.08 -3.50
N ALA A 68 -1.10 -19.09 -3.03
CA ALA A 68 -0.24 -18.94 -1.84
C ALA A 68 0.85 -17.87 -2.04
N MET A 69 1.42 -17.78 -3.26
CA MET A 69 2.37 -16.74 -3.61
C MET A 69 1.75 -15.34 -3.63
N VAL A 70 0.51 -15.22 -4.11
CA VAL A 70 -0.26 -13.97 -4.06
C VAL A 70 -0.52 -13.55 -2.61
N GLU A 71 -0.96 -14.47 -1.74
CA GLU A 71 -1.18 -14.19 -0.32
C GLU A 71 0.11 -13.75 0.39
N SER A 72 1.23 -14.42 0.12
CA SER A 72 2.55 -14.06 0.66
C SER A 72 2.96 -12.65 0.20
N THR A 73 2.77 -12.36 -1.09
CA THR A 73 3.05 -11.04 -1.67
C THR A 73 2.16 -9.96 -1.04
N ALA A 74 0.87 -10.25 -0.86
CA ALA A 74 -0.06 -9.33 -0.22
C ALA A 74 0.34 -9.02 1.23
N LYS A 75 0.86 -10.00 1.99
CA LYS A 75 1.40 -9.74 3.34
C LYS A 75 2.57 -8.74 3.31
N VAL A 76 3.45 -8.82 2.30
CA VAL A 76 4.54 -7.84 2.13
C VAL A 76 3.97 -6.46 1.80
N TYR A 77 3.00 -6.36 0.90
CA TYR A 77 2.38 -5.09 0.54
C TYR A 77 1.64 -4.47 1.74
N LYS A 78 0.97 -5.29 2.54
CA LYS A 78 0.32 -4.89 3.78
C LYS A 78 1.29 -4.18 4.74
N GLN A 79 2.51 -4.68 4.88
CA GLN A 79 3.56 -4.02 5.68
C GLN A 79 4.04 -2.71 5.05
N ARG A 80 4.11 -2.64 3.72
CA ARG A 80 4.54 -1.42 3.02
C ARG A 80 3.49 -0.32 3.07
N LEU A 81 2.21 -0.66 3.10
CA LEU A 81 1.09 0.32 3.17
C LEU A 81 0.97 1.01 4.55
N ILE A 82 1.75 0.58 5.55
CA ILE A 82 1.89 1.24 6.86
C ILE A 82 3.31 1.81 7.08
N ASP A 83 4.20 1.65 6.10
CA ASP A 83 5.59 2.06 6.23
C ASP A 83 5.76 3.54 5.83
N ILE A 84 6.28 4.34 6.77
CA ILE A 84 6.48 5.79 6.56
C ILE A 84 7.48 6.05 5.43
N SER A 85 8.52 5.23 5.26
CA SER A 85 9.52 5.42 4.20
C SER A 85 8.89 5.18 2.83
N TRP A 86 8.03 4.17 2.69
CA TRP A 86 7.26 3.94 1.47
C TRP A 86 6.28 5.09 1.19
N PHE A 87 5.61 5.59 2.22
CA PHE A 87 4.74 6.75 2.08
C PHE A 87 5.50 7.99 1.60
N MET A 88 6.61 8.32 2.25
CA MET A 88 7.45 9.47 1.89
C MET A 88 8.05 9.32 0.49
N ARG A 89 8.43 8.10 0.10
CA ARG A 89 8.87 7.82 -1.26
C ARG A 89 7.78 8.16 -2.28
N SER A 90 6.56 7.67 -2.06
CA SER A 90 5.42 7.97 -2.93
C SER A 90 5.00 9.45 -2.91
N LEU A 91 5.26 10.16 -1.81
CA LEU A 91 5.03 11.59 -1.72
C LEU A 91 6.06 12.40 -2.53
N ASN A 92 7.28 11.90 -2.67
CA ASN A 92 8.39 12.57 -3.35
C ASN A 92 8.55 12.20 -4.84
N GLU A 93 7.93 11.11 -5.29
CA GLU A 93 7.89 10.74 -6.71
C GLU A 93 6.73 11.52 -7.40
N PRO A 94 6.99 12.32 -8.45
CA PRO A 94 5.96 13.11 -9.16
C PRO A 94 5.03 12.28 -10.05
#